data_AF-Q8BJ94-F1
#
_entry.id   AF-Q8BJ94-F1
#
_cell.length_a   1.000
_cell.length_b   1.000
_cell.length_c   1.000
_cell.angle_alpha   90.00
_cell.angle_beta   90.00
_cell.angle_gamma   90.00
#
_symmetry.space_group_name_H-M   'P 1'
#
loop_
_entity.id
_entity.type
_entity.pdbx_description
1 polymer ?
#
loop_
_entity_poly.entity_id
_entity_poly.type
_entity_poly.pdbx_seq_one_letter_code
_entity_poly.pdbx_strand_id
1 'polypeptide(L)'
;MSSCASLGGPVPLPPPGPSAALTSGAPARALHVELPSQQRRLRHLRNIAARNIVNRNGHQLLDTYFTLHLCDNEKIFKEFYRSEVIKNSLNPTWRSLDFGIMPDRLDTSVSCFVVKIWGGKEEAFQLLIEWKVYLDGLKYLGQQIHARNQNEIIFGLNDGYYGAPCEHKGHPNAQKNLLQVDQNCVRNSYDVFSLLRLHRAQCAIKQTQVTVQRLGKEIEEKLRLTSTSNELKKESECLRLKILVLRNELERQKKALGREVAFLHKQQMALQDKGSAFSTEHGKLQLQKDSLSELRKECTAKRELFLKTNAQLTIRCRQLLSELSYIYPIDLNENKDYFVCGVKLPNSEDFQAKDDGSIAVALGYTAHLVSMISFFLQVPLRYPIIHKGSRSTIKDNINDKLTEKEREFPLYPKGGEKLQFDYGVYLLNKNIAQLRYQHGLGTPDLRQTLPNLKNFMEHGLMVRW
;
A
#
# COMPACT_ATOMS: atom_id res chain seq x y z
N MET A 1 8.45 -32.47 -26.90
CA MET A 1 8.79 -33.15 -28.17
C MET A 1 8.33 -32.26 -29.32
N SER A 2 9.09 -32.29 -30.42
CA SER A 2 8.99 -31.48 -31.66
C SER A 2 9.89 -30.23 -31.76
N SER A 3 11.14 -30.54 -32.11
CA SER A 3 11.96 -30.04 -33.25
C SER A 3 12.32 -28.56 -33.42
N CYS A 4 13.65 -28.34 -33.45
CA CYS A 4 14.42 -27.22 -34.04
C CYS A 4 14.03 -26.81 -35.46
N ALA A 5 14.26 -25.52 -35.78
CA ALA A 5 14.92 -25.12 -37.03
C ALA A 5 15.52 -23.70 -36.91
N SER A 6 16.84 -23.62 -37.08
CA SER A 6 17.65 -22.41 -37.26
C SER A 6 17.71 -22.02 -38.75
N LEU A 7 17.57 -20.73 -39.07
CA LEU A 7 17.87 -20.19 -40.40
C LEU A 7 18.68 -18.90 -40.25
N GLY A 8 19.98 -18.99 -40.58
CA GLY A 8 20.87 -17.84 -40.77
C GLY A 8 20.82 -17.37 -42.22
N GLY A 9 20.66 -16.06 -42.42
CA GLY A 9 20.76 -15.39 -43.73
C GLY A 9 22.08 -14.64 -43.88
N PRO A 10 22.63 -14.50 -45.11
CA PRO A 10 23.95 -13.91 -45.36
C PRO A 10 23.94 -12.36 -45.36
N VAL A 11 25.05 -11.79 -44.90
CA VAL A 11 25.34 -10.33 -44.83
C VAL A 11 25.97 -9.84 -46.16
N PRO A 12 25.55 -8.68 -46.73
CA PRO A 12 26.21 -8.10 -47.90
C PRO A 12 27.37 -7.14 -47.54
N LEU A 13 28.44 -7.18 -48.34
CA LEU A 13 29.64 -6.32 -48.28
C LEU A 13 29.39 -4.89 -48.82
N PRO A 14 30.13 -3.86 -48.33
CA PRO A 14 30.06 -2.50 -48.88
C PRO A 14 31.07 -2.25 -50.03
N PRO A 15 30.81 -1.29 -50.94
CA PRO A 15 31.66 -0.99 -52.10
C PRO A 15 32.86 -0.06 -51.78
N PRO A 16 33.93 -0.06 -52.59
CA PRO A 16 35.16 0.68 -52.33
C PRO A 16 35.10 2.15 -52.80
N GLY A 17 35.74 3.06 -52.05
CA GLY A 17 35.91 4.48 -52.40
C GLY A 17 37.16 4.76 -53.26
N PRO A 18 37.25 5.91 -53.95
CA PRO A 18 38.33 6.22 -54.89
C PRO A 18 39.59 6.80 -54.21
N SER A 19 40.77 6.33 -54.64
CA SER A 19 42.11 6.80 -54.25
C SER A 19 42.45 8.18 -54.82
N ALA A 20 42.97 9.07 -53.97
CA ALA A 20 43.61 10.33 -54.36
C ALA A 20 45.13 10.13 -54.55
N ALA A 21 45.65 10.49 -55.72
CA ALA A 21 47.08 10.46 -56.03
C ALA A 21 47.78 11.77 -55.60
N LEU A 22 48.87 11.62 -54.86
CA LEU A 22 49.82 12.66 -54.44
C LEU A 22 50.81 12.97 -55.58
N THR A 23 51.18 14.25 -55.75
CA THR A 23 52.39 14.66 -56.49
C THR A 23 53.36 15.41 -55.58
N SER A 24 54.60 14.93 -55.54
CA SER A 24 55.72 15.41 -54.74
C SER A 24 56.63 16.36 -55.53
N GLY A 25 57.21 17.34 -54.84
CA GLY A 25 58.31 18.18 -55.34
C GLY A 25 59.12 18.74 -54.17
N ALA A 26 60.36 18.28 -54.00
CA ALA A 26 61.27 18.72 -52.95
C ALA A 26 62.00 20.02 -53.33
N PRO A 27 62.14 21.02 -52.43
CA PRO A 27 62.85 22.26 -52.74
C PRO A 27 64.38 22.14 -52.57
N ALA A 28 65.12 22.75 -53.51
CA ALA A 28 66.58 22.88 -53.53
C ALA A 28 67.16 23.59 -52.28
N ARG A 29 68.34 23.15 -51.82
CA ARG A 29 69.03 23.68 -50.61
C ARG A 29 69.62 25.07 -50.89
N ALA A 30 69.22 26.07 -50.10
CA ALA A 30 69.80 27.42 -50.13
C ALA A 30 71.16 27.45 -49.41
N LEU A 31 72.18 28.07 -50.02
CA LEU A 31 73.49 28.34 -49.41
C LEU A 31 73.42 29.66 -48.60
N HIS A 32 73.96 29.66 -47.37
CA HIS A 32 73.99 30.85 -46.52
C HIS A 32 75.09 31.83 -46.95
N VAL A 33 74.74 33.12 -47.06
CA VAL A 33 75.65 34.23 -47.37
C VAL A 33 75.37 35.37 -46.41
N GLU A 34 76.34 35.79 -45.58
CA GLU A 34 76.16 36.92 -44.65
C GLU A 34 76.14 38.25 -45.42
N LEU A 35 74.94 38.79 -45.63
CA LEU A 35 74.68 40.07 -46.27
C LEU A 35 74.20 41.10 -45.23
N PRO A 36 74.85 42.28 -45.10
CA PRO A 36 74.39 43.34 -44.18
C PRO A 36 72.95 43.83 -44.43
N SER A 37 72.44 43.65 -45.65
CA SER A 37 71.08 44.02 -46.06
C SER A 37 70.03 42.91 -45.88
N GLN A 38 70.42 41.72 -45.41
CA GLN A 38 69.51 40.58 -45.31
C GLN A 38 68.56 40.76 -44.12
N GLN A 39 67.29 41.05 -44.41
CA GLN A 39 66.24 41.17 -43.39
C GLN A 39 65.61 39.81 -43.07
N ARG A 40 65.64 39.40 -41.81
CA ARG A 40 65.04 38.13 -41.37
C ARG A 40 63.66 38.38 -40.77
N ARG A 41 62.63 37.75 -41.35
CA ARG A 41 61.22 37.93 -40.95
C ARG A 41 60.62 36.62 -40.45
N LEU A 42 59.52 36.69 -39.71
CA LEU A 42 58.83 35.53 -39.14
C LEU A 42 58.47 34.46 -40.20
N ARG A 43 58.04 34.88 -41.41
CA ARG A 43 57.79 33.97 -42.56
C ARG A 43 58.98 33.09 -42.98
N HIS A 44 60.20 33.38 -42.51
CA HIS A 44 61.40 32.59 -42.81
C HIS A 44 61.70 31.52 -41.75
N LEU A 45 60.98 31.54 -40.61
CA LEU A 45 61.15 30.57 -39.52
C LEU A 45 60.56 29.21 -39.91
N ARG A 46 61.35 28.14 -39.73
CA ARG A 46 60.91 26.76 -40.01
C ARG A 46 60.83 25.90 -38.76
N ASN A 47 61.83 25.99 -37.90
CA ASN A 47 61.92 25.15 -36.72
C ASN A 47 62.55 25.89 -35.54
N ILE A 48 62.25 25.43 -34.33
CA ILE A 48 62.87 25.90 -33.09
C ILE A 48 63.34 24.67 -32.31
N ALA A 49 64.62 24.64 -31.96
CA ALA A 49 65.20 23.62 -31.11
C ALA A 49 65.60 24.23 -29.77
N ALA A 50 65.32 23.55 -28.68
CA ALA A 50 65.90 23.86 -27.39
C ALA A 50 66.80 22.71 -26.95
N ARG A 51 67.96 23.02 -26.37
CA ARG A 51 69.00 22.07 -26.00
C ARG A 51 69.37 22.24 -24.54
N ASN A 52 69.67 21.11 -23.90
CA ASN A 52 70.10 21.01 -22.50
C ASN A 52 69.19 21.80 -21.54
N ILE A 53 67.88 21.59 -21.64
CA ILE A 53 66.89 22.26 -20.79
C ILE A 53 67.09 21.81 -19.34
N VAL A 54 67.30 22.75 -18.43
CA VAL A 54 67.48 22.48 -17.00
C VAL A 54 66.13 22.20 -16.35
N ASN A 55 65.98 21.01 -15.77
CA ASN A 55 64.77 20.63 -15.07
C ASN A 55 64.76 21.10 -13.62
N ARG A 56 63.75 21.88 -13.21
CA ARG A 56 63.54 22.31 -11.81
C ARG A 56 62.62 21.36 -11.02
N ASN A 57 62.01 20.37 -11.67
CA ASN A 57 60.93 19.54 -11.15
C ASN A 57 61.36 18.11 -10.76
N GLY A 58 62.66 17.85 -10.56
CA GLY A 58 63.17 16.57 -10.02
C GLY A 58 63.07 15.33 -10.94
N HIS A 59 62.51 15.44 -12.16
CA HIS A 59 62.44 14.35 -13.12
C HIS A 59 63.67 14.28 -14.06
N GLN A 60 64.02 13.09 -14.56
CA GLN A 60 65.20 12.92 -15.43
C GLN A 60 64.99 13.40 -16.87
N LEU A 61 63.74 13.35 -17.37
CA LEU A 61 63.32 13.81 -18.71
C LEU A 61 61.97 14.53 -18.60
N LEU A 62 61.68 15.43 -19.55
CA LEU A 62 60.49 16.31 -19.55
C LEU A 62 59.68 16.17 -20.85
N ASP A 63 58.36 16.36 -20.74
CA ASP A 63 57.48 16.62 -21.87
C ASP A 63 57.42 18.14 -22.10
N THR A 64 57.63 18.60 -23.33
CA THR A 64 57.77 20.04 -23.65
C THR A 64 56.95 20.48 -24.84
N TYR A 65 56.45 21.71 -24.84
CA TYR A 65 55.82 22.33 -26.00
C TYR A 65 56.17 23.81 -26.11
N PHE A 66 56.00 24.36 -27.31
CA PHE A 66 56.37 25.73 -27.66
C PHE A 66 55.11 26.55 -27.95
N THR A 67 55.06 27.79 -27.47
CA THR A 67 54.06 28.78 -27.91
C THR A 67 54.75 30.00 -28.50
N LEU A 68 54.19 30.51 -29.60
CA LEU A 68 54.66 31.69 -30.29
C LEU A 68 53.69 32.84 -30.13
N HIS A 69 54.22 34.00 -29.80
CA HIS A 69 53.46 35.21 -29.54
C HIS A 69 54.03 36.37 -30.36
N LEU A 70 53.15 37.14 -30.98
CA LEU A 70 53.53 38.45 -31.49
C LEU A 70 53.76 39.39 -30.30
N CYS A 71 54.75 40.27 -30.40
CA CYS A 71 55.00 41.28 -29.38
C CYS A 71 55.20 42.65 -30.02
N ASP A 72 54.68 43.67 -29.33
CA ASP A 72 55.04 45.06 -29.52
C ASP A 72 55.94 45.51 -28.35
N ASN A 73 56.48 46.73 -28.36
CA ASN A 73 57.40 47.21 -27.33
C ASN A 73 56.82 47.16 -25.90
N GLU A 74 55.49 47.18 -25.74
CA GLU A 74 54.84 47.19 -24.42
C GLU A 74 53.90 46.00 -24.14
N LYS A 75 53.52 45.17 -25.13
CA LYS A 75 52.54 44.07 -24.93
C LYS A 75 52.90 42.80 -25.71
N ILE A 76 52.73 41.66 -25.05
CA ILE A 76 52.77 40.32 -25.68
C ILE A 76 51.33 39.90 -25.98
N PHE A 77 51.02 39.65 -27.24
CA PHE A 77 49.70 39.21 -27.67
C PHE A 77 49.46 37.73 -27.35
N LYS A 78 48.19 37.30 -27.40
CA LYS A 78 47.81 35.89 -27.25
C LYS A 78 48.59 35.02 -28.24
N GLU A 79 48.88 33.78 -27.85
CA GLU A 79 49.56 32.81 -28.70
C GLU A 79 48.84 32.70 -30.05
N PHE A 80 49.56 32.97 -31.13
CA PHE A 80 49.04 32.71 -32.48
C PHE A 80 49.32 31.26 -32.89
N TYR A 81 50.27 30.61 -32.22
CA TYR A 81 50.65 29.23 -32.50
C TYR A 81 51.07 28.47 -31.23
N ARG A 82 50.65 27.21 -31.15
CA ARG A 82 51.01 26.24 -30.11
C ARG A 82 51.48 24.94 -30.78
N SER A 83 52.68 24.48 -30.44
CA SER A 83 53.22 23.23 -30.98
C SER A 83 52.61 22.00 -30.32
N GLU A 84 52.83 20.84 -30.96
CA GLU A 84 52.70 19.54 -30.34
C GLU A 84 53.62 19.37 -29.12
N VAL A 85 53.26 18.42 -28.23
CA VAL A 85 54.04 18.09 -27.03
C VAL A 85 55.09 17.04 -27.37
N ILE A 86 56.37 17.42 -27.23
CA ILE A 86 57.53 16.57 -27.44
C ILE A 86 57.88 15.90 -26.12
N LYS A 87 57.70 14.57 -26.06
CA LYS A 87 57.80 13.81 -24.81
C LYS A 87 59.21 13.35 -24.47
N ASN A 88 59.48 13.20 -23.18
CA ASN A 88 60.69 12.59 -22.60
C ASN A 88 62.02 13.07 -23.23
N SER A 89 62.22 14.37 -23.41
CA SER A 89 63.45 14.92 -23.99
C SER A 89 63.86 16.25 -23.35
N LEU A 90 65.14 16.38 -23.00
CA LEU A 90 65.77 17.65 -22.61
C LEU A 90 66.30 18.45 -23.81
N ASN A 91 66.12 17.90 -25.02
CA ASN A 91 66.58 18.45 -26.28
C ASN A 91 65.44 18.50 -27.32
N PRO A 92 64.28 19.13 -27.02
CA PRO A 92 63.15 19.14 -27.93
C PRO A 92 63.43 19.96 -29.21
N THR A 93 62.88 19.52 -30.34
CA THR A 93 62.97 20.25 -31.60
C THR A 93 61.61 20.23 -32.28
N TRP A 94 60.97 21.39 -32.36
CA TRP A 94 59.73 21.58 -33.10
C TRP A 94 60.04 21.85 -34.57
N ARG A 95 59.56 21.01 -35.50
CA ARG A 95 60.09 20.89 -36.87
C ARG A 95 59.24 21.46 -38.01
N SER A 96 58.08 22.09 -37.78
CA SER A 96 57.33 22.71 -38.89
C SER A 96 56.36 23.80 -38.44
N LEU A 97 56.42 24.96 -39.11
CA LEU A 97 55.48 26.06 -39.03
C LEU A 97 54.84 26.23 -40.42
N ASP A 98 53.58 25.81 -40.58
CA ASP A 98 52.85 25.94 -41.83
C ASP A 98 52.05 27.24 -41.87
N PHE A 99 52.49 28.20 -42.68
CA PHE A 99 51.82 29.49 -42.83
C PHE A 99 50.47 29.41 -43.56
N GLY A 100 50.11 28.26 -44.17
CA GLY A 100 48.82 28.05 -44.84
C GLY A 100 47.62 27.89 -43.89
N ILE A 101 47.88 27.66 -42.59
CA ILE A 101 46.85 27.43 -41.56
C ILE A 101 46.72 28.67 -40.62
N MET A 102 47.38 29.77 -40.95
CA MET A 102 47.42 30.97 -40.11
C MET A 102 46.13 31.81 -40.25
N PRO A 103 45.71 32.54 -39.19
CA PRO A 103 44.55 33.44 -39.27
C PRO A 103 44.71 34.52 -40.36
N ASP A 104 43.63 34.83 -41.10
CA ASP A 104 43.58 35.73 -42.28
C ASP A 104 44.15 37.17 -42.09
N ARG A 105 44.54 37.54 -40.86
CA ARG A 105 45.05 38.88 -40.49
C ARG A 105 46.39 38.87 -39.75
N LEU A 106 47.16 37.79 -39.81
CA LEU A 106 48.48 37.72 -39.18
C LEU A 106 49.56 38.41 -40.02
N ASP A 107 50.25 39.41 -39.46
CA ASP A 107 51.38 40.04 -40.13
C ASP A 107 52.63 39.15 -40.03
N THR A 108 52.94 38.46 -41.12
CA THR A 108 54.12 37.57 -41.22
C THR A 108 55.41 38.31 -41.55
N SER A 109 55.36 39.65 -41.67
CA SER A 109 56.51 40.49 -42.02
C SER A 109 57.33 41.01 -40.83
N VAL A 110 56.93 40.67 -39.60
CA VAL A 110 57.60 41.09 -38.35
C VAL A 110 59.01 40.48 -38.19
N SER A 111 59.92 41.21 -37.55
CA SER A 111 61.31 40.79 -37.23
C SER A 111 61.53 40.37 -35.77
N CYS A 112 60.51 40.53 -34.91
CA CYS A 112 60.56 40.17 -33.49
C CYS A 112 59.32 39.38 -33.08
N PHE A 113 59.51 38.38 -32.21
CA PHE A 113 58.45 37.58 -31.61
C PHE A 113 58.93 36.99 -30.29
N VAL A 114 58.00 36.52 -29.45
CA VAL A 114 58.32 35.85 -28.18
C VAL A 114 58.07 34.35 -28.31
N VAL A 115 59.05 33.57 -27.85
CA VAL A 115 58.97 32.11 -27.73
C VAL A 115 58.88 31.75 -26.26
N LYS A 116 57.88 30.96 -25.91
CA LYS A 116 57.76 30.35 -24.58
C LYS A 116 57.88 28.84 -24.71
N ILE A 117 58.74 28.26 -23.89
CA ILE A 117 58.95 26.81 -23.80
C ILE A 117 58.40 26.36 -22.47
N TRP A 118 57.38 25.51 -22.55
CA TRP A 118 56.71 24.92 -21.41
C TRP A 118 57.22 23.50 -21.24
N GLY A 119 57.40 23.05 -20.00
CA GLY A 119 57.72 21.66 -19.75
C GLY A 119 57.18 21.14 -18.43
N GLY A 120 56.96 19.84 -18.39
CA GLY A 120 56.21 19.17 -17.34
C GLY A 120 56.09 17.67 -17.55
N LYS A 121 55.26 17.02 -16.74
CA LYS A 121 54.90 15.60 -16.88
C LYS A 121 53.43 15.43 -16.45
N GLU A 122 52.72 14.46 -17.03
CA GLU A 122 51.32 14.15 -16.66
C GLU A 122 50.39 15.38 -16.68
N GLU A 123 50.49 16.17 -17.75
CA GLU A 123 49.72 17.40 -18.02
C GLU A 123 49.95 18.60 -17.07
N ALA A 124 50.83 18.47 -16.07
CA ALA A 124 51.28 19.60 -15.24
C ALA A 124 52.47 20.32 -15.90
N PHE A 125 52.21 21.32 -16.74
CA PHE A 125 53.25 22.10 -17.44
C PHE A 125 53.56 23.44 -16.74
N GLN A 126 54.85 23.75 -16.59
CA GLN A 126 55.34 25.03 -16.11
C GLN A 126 56.18 25.73 -17.19
N LEU A 127 56.22 27.05 -17.18
CA LEU A 127 57.08 27.83 -18.06
C LEU A 127 58.55 27.61 -17.68
N LEU A 128 59.34 27.09 -18.61
CA LEU A 128 60.77 26.84 -18.41
C LEU A 128 61.63 27.97 -18.94
N ILE A 129 61.34 28.43 -20.17
CA ILE A 129 62.10 29.50 -20.83
C ILE A 129 61.13 30.44 -21.53
N GLU A 130 61.34 31.74 -21.35
CA GLU A 130 60.68 32.80 -22.12
C GLU A 130 61.78 33.65 -22.77
N TRP A 131 61.75 33.76 -24.10
CA TRP A 131 62.71 34.56 -24.83
C TRP A 131 62.03 35.46 -25.85
N LYS A 132 62.26 36.78 -25.72
CA LYS A 132 61.97 37.77 -26.77
C LYS A 132 63.09 37.77 -27.79
N VAL A 133 62.79 37.32 -29.01
CA VAL A 133 63.77 37.05 -30.06
C VAL A 133 63.70 38.18 -31.08
N TYR A 134 64.84 38.81 -31.34
CA TYR A 134 65.02 39.68 -32.50
C TYR A 134 65.78 38.90 -33.57
N LEU A 135 65.12 38.58 -34.68
CA LEU A 135 65.67 37.74 -35.74
C LEU A 135 66.94 38.34 -36.37
N ASP A 136 67.02 39.67 -36.39
CA ASP A 136 68.17 40.41 -36.91
C ASP A 136 69.42 40.30 -36.00
N GLY A 137 69.24 39.99 -34.71
CA GLY A 137 70.33 39.90 -33.72
C GLY A 137 70.93 38.50 -33.51
N LEU A 138 70.44 37.48 -34.22
CA LEU A 138 70.90 36.10 -34.07
C LEU A 138 72.18 35.83 -34.88
N LYS A 139 73.14 35.11 -34.27
CA LYS A 139 74.39 34.68 -34.93
C LYS A 139 74.20 33.33 -35.62
N TYR A 140 74.80 33.19 -36.80
CA TYR A 140 74.78 31.93 -37.56
C TYR A 140 75.65 30.88 -36.86
N LEU A 141 75.07 29.70 -36.58
CA LEU A 141 75.74 28.59 -35.91
C LEU A 141 76.23 27.51 -36.90
N GLY A 142 75.64 27.43 -38.09
CA GLY A 142 75.98 26.44 -39.12
C GLY A 142 74.76 25.75 -39.74
N GLN A 143 75.03 24.76 -40.61
CA GLN A 143 73.99 23.95 -41.27
C GLN A 143 73.49 22.79 -40.42
N GLN A 144 74.15 22.47 -39.29
CA GLN A 144 73.78 21.37 -38.39
C GLN A 144 73.69 21.85 -36.94
N ILE A 145 72.72 21.30 -36.20
CA ILE A 145 72.48 21.65 -34.80
C ILE A 145 73.51 20.96 -33.90
N HIS A 146 74.32 21.74 -33.18
CA HIS A 146 75.23 21.24 -32.15
C HIS A 146 74.83 21.84 -30.80
N ALA A 147 74.72 21.03 -29.74
CA ALA A 147 74.40 21.50 -28.39
C ALA A 147 75.70 21.79 -27.63
N ARG A 148 75.88 23.02 -27.14
CA ARG A 148 77.10 23.40 -26.40
C ARG A 148 76.82 23.95 -25.01
N ASN A 149 75.69 24.66 -24.83
CA ASN A 149 75.37 25.33 -23.57
C ASN A 149 74.09 24.79 -22.92
N GLN A 150 73.86 25.12 -21.63
CA GLN A 150 72.60 24.84 -20.93
C GLN A 150 71.52 25.85 -21.36
N ASN A 151 70.26 25.41 -21.49
CA ASN A 151 69.11 26.22 -21.93
C ASN A 151 69.34 26.96 -23.26
N GLU A 152 70.01 26.32 -24.22
CA GLU A 152 70.33 26.92 -25.52
C GLU A 152 69.14 26.78 -26.49
N ILE A 153 68.63 27.90 -27.00
CA ILE A 153 67.56 27.91 -28.02
C ILE A 153 68.16 28.27 -29.38
N ILE A 154 67.82 27.46 -30.38
CA ILE A 154 68.33 27.51 -31.75
C ILE A 154 67.16 27.63 -32.71
N PHE A 155 67.24 28.58 -33.64
CA PHE A 155 66.23 28.87 -34.66
C PHE A 155 66.70 28.36 -36.02
N GLY A 156 65.94 27.46 -36.65
CA GLY A 156 66.14 27.09 -38.04
C GLY A 156 65.35 28.00 -38.96
N LEU A 157 66.05 28.79 -39.75
CA LEU A 157 65.48 29.57 -40.85
C LEU A 157 65.68 28.83 -42.19
N ASN A 158 65.13 29.38 -43.27
CA ASN A 158 65.26 28.81 -44.63
C ASN A 158 66.71 28.53 -45.07
N ASP A 159 67.69 29.27 -44.54
CA ASP A 159 69.10 29.24 -44.94
C ASP A 159 70.06 28.61 -43.91
N GLY A 160 69.60 28.24 -42.71
CA GLY A 160 70.39 27.49 -41.72
C GLY A 160 69.99 27.75 -40.27
N TYR A 161 70.86 27.39 -39.30
CA TYR A 161 70.58 27.47 -37.87
C TYR A 161 71.26 28.65 -37.18
N TYR A 162 70.52 29.30 -36.28
CA TYR A 162 70.90 30.55 -35.62
C TYR A 162 70.68 30.48 -34.11
N GLY A 163 71.49 31.18 -33.31
CA GLY A 163 71.36 31.20 -31.85
C GLY A 163 71.84 32.48 -31.18
N ALA A 164 71.79 32.52 -29.85
CA ALA A 164 72.22 33.67 -29.06
C ALA A 164 73.74 33.91 -29.15
N PRO A 165 74.21 35.17 -29.09
CA PRO A 165 75.64 35.45 -28.96
C PRO A 165 76.16 34.94 -27.61
N CYS A 166 77.05 33.94 -27.59
CA CYS A 166 77.76 33.54 -26.37
C CYS A 166 79.04 34.38 -26.23
N GLU A 167 79.27 34.99 -25.06
CA GLU A 167 80.52 35.70 -24.79
C GLU A 167 81.66 34.70 -24.60
N HIS A 168 82.48 34.52 -25.62
CA HIS A 168 83.85 34.01 -25.48
C HIS A 168 84.79 35.01 -26.14
N LYS A 169 85.80 35.43 -25.35
CA LYS A 169 86.90 36.30 -25.77
C LYS A 169 87.63 35.65 -26.96
N GLY A 170 87.59 36.29 -28.12
CA GLY A 170 88.32 35.86 -29.32
C GLY A 170 88.01 36.77 -30.51
N HIS A 171 89.03 37.51 -30.94
CA HIS A 171 89.13 38.46 -32.05
C HIS A 171 88.09 38.36 -33.21
N PRO A 172 87.45 39.47 -33.61
CA PRO A 172 86.86 39.60 -34.94
C PRO A 172 87.94 40.07 -35.93
N ASN A 173 88.43 39.16 -36.77
CA ASN A 173 89.05 39.53 -38.03
C ASN A 173 87.93 39.92 -39.00
N ALA A 174 87.78 41.20 -39.28
CA ALA A 174 86.84 41.70 -40.28
C ALA A 174 87.35 41.38 -41.69
N GLN A 175 86.94 40.23 -42.24
CA GLN A 175 87.09 39.96 -43.67
C GLN A 175 85.89 40.57 -44.42
N LYS A 176 86.17 41.51 -45.32
CA LYS A 176 85.22 42.05 -46.28
C LYS A 176 84.77 40.92 -47.22
N ASN A 177 83.53 40.45 -47.10
CA ASN A 177 82.94 39.53 -48.08
C ASN A 177 82.60 40.31 -49.36
N LEU A 178 83.42 40.15 -50.40
CA LEU A 178 83.01 40.47 -51.77
C LEU A 178 81.97 39.43 -52.22
N LEU A 179 80.77 39.90 -52.61
CA LEU A 179 79.69 39.05 -53.08
C LEU A 179 79.92 38.67 -54.54
N GLN A 180 80.09 37.38 -54.81
CA GLN A 180 80.09 36.83 -56.17
C GLN A 180 78.68 36.30 -56.45
N VAL A 181 77.94 36.95 -57.35
CA VAL A 181 76.57 36.55 -57.72
C VAL A 181 76.61 35.82 -59.06
N ASP A 182 75.94 34.67 -59.14
CA ASP A 182 75.77 33.89 -60.37
C ASP A 182 74.88 34.63 -61.38
N GLN A 183 75.40 34.91 -62.58
CA GLN A 183 74.72 35.65 -63.65
C GLN A 183 73.45 34.96 -64.16
N ASN A 184 73.31 33.64 -63.97
CA ASN A 184 72.11 32.90 -64.37
C ASN A 184 70.86 33.18 -63.51
N CYS A 185 71.02 33.87 -62.38
CA CYS A 185 69.92 34.27 -61.50
C CYS A 185 69.30 35.64 -61.85
N VAL A 186 69.80 36.34 -62.88
CA VAL A 186 69.34 37.68 -63.27
C VAL A 186 68.21 37.56 -64.30
N ARG A 187 66.99 38.01 -63.95
CA ARG A 187 65.85 38.11 -64.89
C ARG A 187 65.47 39.56 -65.15
N ASN A 188 65.06 39.87 -66.38
CA ASN A 188 64.50 41.18 -66.75
C ASN A 188 63.17 41.43 -66.03
N SER A 189 62.90 42.69 -65.66
CA SER A 189 61.65 43.11 -65.03
C SER A 189 60.44 42.90 -65.96
N TYR A 190 59.26 42.70 -65.38
CA TYR A 190 58.02 42.40 -66.12
C TYR A 190 57.61 43.55 -67.06
N ASP A 191 57.18 43.20 -68.28
CA ASP A 191 56.63 44.14 -69.28
C ASP A 191 55.18 44.57 -68.96
N VAL A 192 54.78 45.77 -69.43
CA VAL A 192 53.50 46.43 -69.15
C VAL A 192 52.30 45.56 -69.56
N PHE A 193 52.41 44.83 -70.68
CA PHE A 193 51.36 43.90 -71.12
C PHE A 193 51.17 42.72 -70.15
N SER A 194 52.25 42.23 -69.55
CA SER A 194 52.19 41.17 -68.53
C SER A 194 51.53 41.67 -67.25
N LEU A 195 51.84 42.91 -66.84
CA LEU A 195 51.19 43.58 -65.71
C LEU A 195 49.69 43.80 -65.95
N LEU A 196 49.28 44.20 -67.16
CA LEU A 196 47.87 44.41 -67.51
C LEU A 196 47.08 43.09 -67.51
N ARG A 197 47.68 41.99 -67.99
CA ARG A 197 47.06 40.65 -67.95
C ARG A 197 46.88 40.15 -66.53
N LEU A 198 47.89 40.38 -65.67
CA LEU A 198 47.84 40.05 -64.25
C LEU A 198 46.77 40.88 -63.53
N HIS A 199 46.67 42.18 -63.81
CA HIS A 199 45.62 43.04 -63.30
C HIS A 199 44.22 42.59 -63.75
N ARG A 200 44.02 42.22 -65.02
CA ARG A 200 42.73 41.69 -65.50
C ARG A 200 42.36 40.37 -64.84
N ALA A 201 43.32 39.46 -64.66
CA ALA A 201 43.09 38.22 -63.92
C ALA A 201 42.74 38.51 -62.45
N GLN A 202 43.41 39.48 -61.82
CA GLN A 202 43.11 39.93 -60.47
C GLN A 202 41.70 40.53 -60.37
N CYS A 203 41.26 41.32 -61.36
CA CYS A 203 39.89 41.83 -61.44
C CYS A 203 38.86 40.69 -61.59
N ALA A 204 39.12 39.71 -62.45
CA ALA A 204 38.24 38.56 -62.64
C ALA A 204 38.10 37.71 -61.36
N ILE A 205 39.22 37.45 -60.67
CA ILE A 205 39.24 36.76 -59.38
C ILE A 205 38.40 37.54 -58.35
N LYS A 206 38.58 38.86 -58.27
CA LYS A 206 37.83 39.71 -57.35
C LYS A 206 36.31 39.69 -57.63
N GLN A 207 35.92 39.69 -58.90
CA GLN A 207 34.51 39.61 -59.30
C GLN A 207 33.88 38.26 -58.96
N THR A 208 34.58 37.15 -59.22
CA THR A 208 34.15 35.81 -58.81
C THR A 208 34.02 35.72 -57.29
N GLN A 209 34.97 36.27 -56.54
CA GLN A 209 34.94 36.29 -55.08
C GLN A 209 33.73 37.04 -54.53
N VAL A 210 33.37 38.19 -55.11
CA VAL A 210 32.14 38.94 -54.74
C VAL A 210 30.88 38.13 -55.05
N THR A 211 30.85 37.41 -56.17
CA THR A 211 29.70 36.60 -56.57
C THR A 211 29.52 35.39 -55.65
N VAL A 212 30.61 34.70 -55.29
CA VAL A 212 30.62 33.61 -54.31
C VAL A 212 30.15 34.10 -52.94
N GLN A 213 30.59 35.28 -52.50
CA GLN A 213 30.11 35.87 -51.25
C GLN A 213 28.61 36.18 -51.29
N ARG A 214 28.08 36.67 -52.41
CA ARG A 214 26.64 36.92 -52.58
C ARG A 214 25.83 35.63 -52.52
N LEU A 215 26.25 34.62 -53.28
CA LEU A 215 25.62 33.29 -53.25
C LEU A 215 25.71 32.65 -51.86
N GLY A 216 26.84 32.81 -51.16
CA GLY A 216 27.01 32.35 -49.79
C GLY A 216 25.97 32.96 -48.85
N LYS A 217 25.74 34.28 -48.93
CA LYS A 217 24.71 34.98 -48.14
C LYS A 217 23.29 34.52 -48.49
N GLU A 218 22.99 34.30 -49.77
CA GLU A 218 21.66 33.80 -50.19
C GLU A 218 21.39 32.37 -49.71
N ILE A 219 22.41 31.50 -49.77
CA ILE A 219 22.35 30.13 -49.23
C ILE A 219 22.15 30.17 -47.71
N GLU A 220 22.92 31.00 -47.00
CA GLU A 220 22.81 31.16 -45.56
C GLU A 220 21.42 31.63 -45.14
N GLU A 221 20.84 32.61 -45.86
CA GLU A 221 19.49 33.09 -45.59
C GLU A 221 18.42 32.02 -45.88
N LYS A 222 18.56 31.25 -46.97
CA LYS A 222 17.67 30.12 -47.24
C LYS A 222 17.77 29.02 -46.18
N LEU A 223 18.98 28.71 -45.72
CA LEU A 223 19.18 27.75 -44.63
C LEU A 223 18.56 28.25 -43.34
N ARG A 224 18.70 29.54 -43.03
CA ARG A 224 18.07 30.18 -41.87
C ARG A 224 16.55 30.07 -41.92
N LEU A 225 15.93 30.41 -43.05
CA LEU A 225 14.48 30.30 -43.24
C LEU A 225 13.98 28.85 -43.21
N THR A 226 14.76 27.91 -43.75
CA THR A 226 14.43 26.48 -43.70
C THR A 226 14.51 25.96 -42.26
N SER A 227 15.51 26.41 -41.50
CA SER A 227 15.66 26.09 -40.08
C SER A 227 14.46 26.60 -39.26
N THR A 228 14.06 27.86 -39.42
CA THR A 228 12.89 28.41 -38.71
C THR A 228 11.59 27.72 -39.12
N SER A 229 11.41 27.41 -40.41
CA SER A 229 10.25 26.64 -40.89
C SER A 229 10.20 25.23 -40.29
N ASN A 230 11.35 24.55 -40.21
CA ASN A 230 11.44 23.22 -39.61
C ASN A 230 11.14 23.28 -38.11
N GLU A 231 11.58 24.31 -37.40
CA GLU A 231 11.29 24.47 -35.97
C GLU A 231 9.79 24.66 -35.71
N LEU A 232 9.13 25.52 -36.49
CA LEU A 232 7.67 25.68 -36.41
C LEU A 232 6.91 24.39 -36.74
N LYS A 233 7.40 23.59 -37.71
CA LYS A 233 6.81 22.28 -38.01
C LYS A 233 6.96 21.30 -36.85
N LYS A 234 8.12 21.27 -36.20
CA LYS A 234 8.33 20.44 -34.99
C LYS A 234 7.38 20.87 -33.87
N GLU A 235 7.23 22.16 -33.63
CA GLU A 235 6.30 22.68 -32.61
C GLU A 235 4.85 22.30 -32.94
N SER A 236 4.44 22.45 -34.19
CA SER A 236 3.10 22.04 -34.66
C SER A 236 2.85 20.55 -34.44
N GLU A 237 3.79 19.68 -34.82
CA GLU A 237 3.66 18.23 -34.59
C GLU A 237 3.66 17.88 -33.09
N CYS A 238 4.49 18.53 -32.28
CA CYS A 238 4.51 18.36 -30.83
C CYS A 238 3.15 18.72 -30.20
N LEU A 239 2.57 19.85 -30.58
CA LEU A 239 1.24 20.27 -30.13
C LEU A 239 0.16 19.29 -30.60
N ARG A 240 0.26 18.77 -31.83
CA ARG A 240 -0.68 17.80 -32.37
C ARG A 240 -0.66 16.48 -31.58
N LEU A 241 0.52 15.99 -31.23
CA LEU A 241 0.69 14.83 -30.35
C LEU A 241 0.15 15.12 -28.94
N LYS A 242 0.40 16.31 -28.40
CA LYS A 242 -0.13 16.72 -27.08
C LYS A 242 -1.67 16.72 -27.07
N ILE A 243 -2.31 17.26 -28.11
CA ILE A 243 -3.77 17.23 -28.27
C ILE A 243 -4.29 15.78 -28.33
N LEU A 244 -3.61 14.90 -29.07
CA LEU A 244 -3.99 13.49 -29.17
C LEU A 244 -3.93 12.80 -27.79
N VAL A 245 -2.84 12.99 -27.04
CA VAL A 245 -2.70 12.44 -25.69
C VAL A 245 -3.79 12.96 -24.76
N LEU A 246 -4.06 14.27 -24.78
CA LEU A 246 -5.12 14.86 -23.96
C LEU A 246 -6.52 14.34 -24.32
N ARG A 247 -6.82 14.13 -25.61
CA ARG A 247 -8.09 13.52 -26.04
C ARG A 247 -8.23 12.08 -25.57
N ASN A 248 -7.16 11.29 -25.66
CA ASN A 248 -7.16 9.92 -25.18
C ASN A 248 -7.35 9.86 -23.65
N GLU A 249 -6.70 10.77 -22.91
CA GLU A 249 -6.86 10.86 -21.46
C GLU A 249 -8.26 11.30 -21.06
N LEU A 250 -8.85 12.27 -21.76
CA LEU A 250 -10.24 12.69 -21.55
C LEU A 250 -11.21 11.52 -21.76
N GLU A 251 -11.03 10.74 -22.82
CA GLU A 251 -11.87 9.57 -23.11
C GLU A 251 -11.71 8.48 -22.04
N ARG A 252 -10.47 8.26 -21.56
CA ARG A 252 -10.19 7.34 -20.44
C ARG A 252 -10.91 7.78 -19.17
N GLN A 253 -10.85 9.06 -18.84
CA GLN A 253 -11.51 9.62 -17.65
C GLN A 253 -13.04 9.56 -17.75
N LYS A 254 -13.61 9.87 -18.93
CA LYS A 254 -15.07 9.73 -19.16
C LYS A 254 -15.54 8.30 -18.96
N LYS A 255 -14.79 7.31 -19.48
CA LYS A 255 -15.10 5.89 -19.28
C LYS A 255 -14.98 5.48 -17.81
N ALA A 256 -13.96 5.95 -17.10
CA ALA A 256 -13.81 5.67 -15.67
C ALA A 256 -14.96 6.28 -14.86
N LEU A 257 -15.32 7.53 -15.13
CA LEU A 257 -16.45 8.21 -14.50
C LEU A 257 -17.78 7.49 -14.77
N GLY A 258 -18.02 7.06 -16.01
CA GLY A 258 -19.23 6.30 -16.36
C GLY A 258 -19.35 4.98 -15.60
N ARG A 259 -18.23 4.28 -15.36
CA ARG A 259 -18.20 3.06 -14.53
C ARG A 259 -18.53 3.37 -13.08
N GLU A 260 -17.96 4.44 -12.53
CA GLU A 260 -18.20 4.85 -11.14
C GLU A 260 -19.65 5.26 -10.91
N VAL A 261 -20.23 6.04 -11.84
CA VAL A 261 -21.65 6.44 -11.78
C VAL A 261 -22.57 5.21 -11.85
N ALA A 262 -22.30 4.26 -12.75
CA ALA A 262 -23.07 3.03 -12.84
C ALA A 262 -22.95 2.17 -11.56
N PHE A 263 -21.76 2.13 -10.96
CA PHE A 263 -21.51 1.44 -9.71
C PHE A 263 -22.29 2.08 -8.55
N LEU A 264 -22.21 3.40 -8.40
CA LEU A 264 -22.95 4.16 -7.37
C LEU A 264 -24.46 3.99 -7.54
N HIS A 265 -24.97 4.08 -8.76
CA HIS A 265 -26.39 3.85 -9.04
C HIS A 265 -26.82 2.43 -8.62
N LYS A 266 -26.02 1.41 -8.95
CA LYS A 266 -26.30 0.03 -8.53
C LYS A 266 -26.28 -0.12 -7.01
N GLN A 267 -25.34 0.53 -6.32
CA GLN A 267 -25.27 0.50 -4.86
C GLN A 267 -26.48 1.21 -4.23
N GLN A 268 -26.91 2.34 -4.78
CA GLN A 268 -28.08 3.07 -4.31
C GLN A 268 -29.36 2.25 -4.45
N MET A 269 -29.57 1.60 -5.59
CA MET A 269 -30.72 0.68 -5.78
C MET A 269 -30.69 -0.47 -4.77
N ALA A 270 -29.52 -1.11 -4.57
CA ALA A 270 -29.38 -2.19 -3.59
C ALA A 270 -29.63 -1.74 -2.15
N LEU A 271 -29.26 -0.51 -1.79
CA LEU A 271 -29.57 0.07 -0.48
C LEU A 271 -31.05 0.41 -0.34
N GLN A 272 -31.69 0.92 -1.38
CA GLN A 272 -33.13 1.18 -1.40
C GLN A 272 -33.93 -0.11 -1.24
N ASP A 273 -33.56 -1.17 -1.97
CA ASP A 273 -34.19 -2.49 -1.86
C ASP A 273 -34.05 -3.05 -0.44
N LYS A 274 -32.83 -2.99 0.13
CA LYS A 274 -32.59 -3.38 1.53
C LYS A 274 -33.38 -2.55 2.52
N GLY A 275 -33.49 -1.25 2.30
CA GLY A 275 -34.29 -0.34 3.14
C GLY A 275 -35.77 -0.71 3.11
N SER A 276 -36.31 -1.02 1.93
CA SER A 276 -37.72 -1.43 1.78
C SER A 276 -38.01 -2.78 2.43
N ALA A 277 -37.09 -3.74 2.28
CA ALA A 277 -37.17 -5.06 2.93
C ALA A 277 -37.12 -4.93 4.45
N PHE A 278 -36.18 -4.13 4.98
CA PHE A 278 -36.05 -3.88 6.41
C PHE A 278 -37.30 -3.20 6.99
N SER A 279 -37.85 -2.20 6.30
CA SER A 279 -39.07 -1.52 6.73
C SER A 279 -40.27 -2.48 6.79
N THR A 280 -40.39 -3.37 5.80
CA THR A 280 -41.44 -4.40 5.76
C THR A 280 -41.33 -5.37 6.93
N GLU A 281 -40.13 -5.90 7.18
CA GLU A 281 -39.89 -6.83 8.30
C GLU A 281 -40.07 -6.14 9.66
N HIS A 282 -39.65 -4.88 9.79
CA HIS A 282 -39.89 -4.09 10.99
C HIS A 282 -41.38 -3.90 11.27
N GLY A 283 -42.19 -3.61 10.24
CA GLY A 283 -43.64 -3.52 10.37
C GLY A 283 -44.28 -4.83 10.83
N LYS A 284 -43.85 -5.97 10.28
CA LYS A 284 -44.32 -7.31 10.71
C LYS A 284 -43.95 -7.59 12.18
N LEU A 285 -42.72 -7.29 12.57
CA LEU A 285 -42.24 -7.53 13.93
C LEU A 285 -42.99 -6.65 14.94
N GLN A 286 -43.30 -5.41 14.57
CA GLN A 286 -44.09 -4.50 15.40
C GLN A 286 -45.51 -5.03 15.61
N LEU A 287 -46.18 -5.51 14.55
CA LEU A 287 -47.50 -6.15 14.66
C LEU A 287 -47.47 -7.39 15.57
N GLN A 288 -46.43 -8.23 15.45
CA GLN A 288 -46.25 -9.39 16.33
C GLN A 288 -46.03 -8.98 17.79
N LYS A 289 -45.22 -7.96 18.04
CA LYS A 289 -44.97 -7.42 19.38
C LYS A 289 -46.27 -6.92 20.02
N ASP A 290 -47.09 -6.20 19.26
CA ASP A 290 -48.35 -5.67 19.76
C ASP A 290 -49.37 -6.79 20.04
N SER A 291 -49.43 -7.80 19.17
CA SER A 291 -50.24 -9.01 19.39
C SER A 291 -49.81 -9.79 20.65
N LEU A 292 -48.50 -9.98 20.87
CA LEU A 292 -47.98 -10.64 22.06
C LEU A 292 -48.25 -9.85 23.34
N SER A 293 -48.17 -8.52 23.27
CA SER A 293 -48.52 -7.64 24.38
C SER A 293 -49.99 -7.83 24.79
N GLU A 294 -50.89 -7.90 23.82
CA GLU A 294 -52.31 -8.09 24.07
C GLU A 294 -52.62 -9.48 24.66
N LEU A 295 -52.00 -10.53 24.11
CA LEU A 295 -52.14 -11.89 24.65
C LEU A 295 -51.62 -11.99 26.09
N ARG A 296 -50.55 -11.27 26.41
CA ARG A 296 -50.02 -11.21 27.78
C ARG A 296 -51.03 -10.57 28.73
N LYS A 297 -51.67 -9.46 28.34
CA LYS A 297 -52.72 -8.82 29.15
C LYS A 297 -53.92 -9.74 29.36
N GLU A 298 -54.35 -10.44 28.32
CA GLU A 298 -55.46 -11.39 28.42
C GLU A 298 -55.11 -12.55 29.37
N CYS A 299 -53.89 -13.07 29.28
CA CYS A 299 -53.40 -14.11 30.18
C CYS A 299 -53.37 -13.64 31.64
N THR A 300 -52.89 -12.42 31.90
CA THR A 300 -52.91 -11.85 33.25
C THR A 300 -54.34 -11.68 33.78
N ALA A 301 -55.26 -11.18 32.96
CA ALA A 301 -56.66 -11.01 33.34
C ALA A 301 -57.35 -12.36 33.64
N LYS A 302 -57.12 -13.39 32.81
CA LYS A 302 -57.64 -14.74 33.07
C LYS A 302 -57.07 -15.34 34.35
N ARG A 303 -55.79 -15.13 34.63
CA ARG A 303 -55.15 -15.57 35.89
C ARG A 303 -55.78 -14.90 37.10
N GLU A 304 -55.97 -13.58 37.06
CA GLU A 304 -56.62 -12.83 38.15
C GLU A 304 -58.07 -13.29 38.38
N LEU A 305 -58.82 -13.47 37.30
CA LEU A 305 -60.19 -13.99 37.37
C LEU A 305 -60.21 -15.40 37.98
N PHE A 306 -59.31 -16.28 37.55
CA PHE A 306 -59.20 -17.63 38.10
C PHE A 306 -58.92 -17.60 39.60
N LEU A 307 -57.94 -16.80 40.05
CA LEU A 307 -57.60 -16.68 41.47
C LEU A 307 -58.79 -16.14 42.28
N LYS A 308 -59.50 -15.14 41.77
CA LYS A 308 -60.70 -14.57 42.40
C LYS A 308 -61.82 -15.61 42.53
N THR A 309 -62.15 -16.30 41.45
CA THR A 309 -63.19 -17.33 41.44
C THR A 309 -62.82 -18.50 42.34
N ASN A 310 -61.55 -18.92 42.34
CA ASN A 310 -61.07 -19.99 43.21
C ASN A 310 -61.15 -19.59 44.70
N ALA A 311 -60.79 -18.35 45.04
CA ALA A 311 -60.95 -17.84 46.40
C ALA A 311 -62.43 -17.80 46.82
N GLN A 312 -63.32 -17.37 45.94
CA GLN A 312 -64.78 -17.39 46.18
C GLN A 312 -65.31 -18.81 46.40
N LEU A 313 -64.85 -19.78 45.60
CA LEU A 313 -65.20 -21.18 45.73
C LEU A 313 -64.74 -21.73 47.09
N THR A 314 -63.50 -21.49 47.49
CA THR A 314 -62.98 -21.89 48.81
C THR A 314 -63.79 -21.29 49.96
N ILE A 315 -64.16 -20.00 49.86
CA ILE A 315 -65.01 -19.34 50.87
C ILE A 315 -66.39 -20.01 50.93
N ARG A 316 -67.02 -20.30 49.78
CA ARG A 316 -68.34 -20.93 49.75
C ARG A 316 -68.30 -22.35 50.29
N CYS A 317 -67.29 -23.15 49.92
CA CYS A 317 -67.08 -24.48 50.49
C CYS A 317 -66.94 -24.41 52.01
N ARG A 318 -66.20 -23.43 52.55
CA ARG A 318 -66.08 -23.22 54.00
C ARG A 318 -67.41 -22.90 54.66
N GLN A 319 -68.23 -22.04 54.05
CA GLN A 319 -69.57 -21.74 54.55
C GLN A 319 -70.44 -22.99 54.57
N LEU A 320 -70.43 -23.79 53.51
CA LEU A 320 -71.17 -25.06 53.44
C LEU A 320 -70.72 -26.06 54.51
N LEU A 321 -69.40 -26.19 54.75
CA LEU A 321 -68.90 -27.02 55.85
C LEU A 321 -69.33 -26.51 57.23
N SER A 322 -69.37 -25.18 57.41
CA SER A 322 -69.87 -24.57 58.65
C SER A 322 -71.38 -24.82 58.85
N GLU A 323 -72.17 -24.74 57.78
CA GLU A 323 -73.61 -25.09 57.80
C GLU A 323 -73.80 -26.59 58.10
N LEU A 324 -72.97 -27.47 57.54
CA LEU A 324 -72.99 -28.91 57.88
C LEU A 324 -72.65 -29.18 59.34
N SER A 325 -71.71 -28.43 59.93
CA SER A 325 -71.38 -28.56 61.36
C SER A 325 -72.57 -28.22 62.26
N TYR A 326 -73.54 -27.42 61.79
CA TYR A 326 -74.78 -27.14 62.51
C TYR A 326 -75.80 -28.29 62.37
N ILE A 327 -75.86 -28.93 61.19
CA ILE A 327 -76.77 -30.06 60.93
C ILE A 327 -76.27 -31.35 61.61
N TYR A 328 -74.96 -31.57 61.60
CA TYR A 328 -74.28 -32.73 62.18
C TYR A 328 -73.28 -32.30 63.26
N PRO A 329 -73.74 -31.82 64.43
CA PRO A 329 -72.85 -31.38 65.49
C PRO A 329 -71.99 -32.54 66.00
N ILE A 330 -70.67 -32.29 66.14
CA ILE A 330 -69.72 -33.22 66.74
C ILE A 330 -69.22 -32.67 68.08
N ASP A 331 -69.81 -33.17 69.16
CA ASP A 331 -69.56 -32.72 70.52
C ASP A 331 -68.55 -33.61 71.23
N LEU A 332 -67.78 -33.00 72.13
CA LEU A 332 -66.84 -33.68 73.01
C LEU A 332 -67.29 -33.48 74.45
N ASN A 333 -67.56 -34.56 75.17
CA ASN A 333 -67.91 -34.50 76.59
C ASN A 333 -66.65 -34.43 77.48
N GLU A 334 -66.81 -34.09 78.76
CA GLU A 334 -65.72 -33.99 79.77
C GLU A 334 -64.89 -35.28 79.88
N ASN A 335 -65.51 -36.43 79.62
CA ASN A 335 -64.87 -37.75 79.60
C ASN A 335 -64.13 -38.08 78.30
N LYS A 336 -63.87 -37.10 77.42
CA LYS A 336 -63.26 -37.26 76.08
C LYS A 336 -64.03 -38.18 75.12
N ASP A 337 -65.31 -38.35 75.38
CA ASP A 337 -66.22 -39.10 74.52
C ASP A 337 -66.79 -38.22 73.41
N TYR A 338 -66.75 -38.71 72.17
CA TYR A 338 -67.27 -38.01 71.00
C TYR A 338 -68.72 -38.43 70.69
N PHE A 339 -69.54 -37.43 70.37
CA PHE A 339 -70.95 -37.58 70.01
C PHE A 339 -71.19 -36.97 68.63
N VAL A 340 -72.08 -37.56 67.85
CA VAL A 340 -72.59 -37.00 66.59
C VAL A 340 -74.10 -36.93 66.66
N CYS A 341 -74.68 -35.73 66.51
CA CYS A 341 -76.12 -35.48 66.69
C CYS A 341 -76.66 -36.02 68.02
N GLY A 342 -75.90 -35.89 69.11
CA GLY A 342 -76.26 -36.39 70.44
C GLY A 342 -76.09 -37.91 70.65
N VAL A 343 -75.62 -38.67 69.66
CA VAL A 343 -75.39 -40.12 69.76
C VAL A 343 -73.90 -40.41 69.90
N LYS A 344 -73.53 -41.21 70.91
CA LYS A 344 -72.13 -41.53 71.22
C LYS A 344 -71.53 -42.47 70.17
N LEU A 345 -70.39 -42.09 69.58
CA LEU A 345 -69.61 -42.98 68.70
C LEU A 345 -68.22 -43.22 69.30
N PRO A 346 -67.93 -44.44 69.84
CA PRO A 346 -66.57 -44.78 70.26
C PRO A 346 -65.61 -44.83 69.06
N ASN A 347 -64.31 -44.74 69.35
CA ASN A 347 -63.26 -45.03 68.37
C ASN A 347 -63.28 -46.51 68.00
N SER A 348 -62.66 -46.86 66.87
CA SER A 348 -62.89 -48.10 66.13
C SER A 348 -62.57 -49.43 66.86
N GLU A 349 -62.07 -49.40 68.10
CA GLU A 349 -61.69 -50.59 68.89
C GLU A 349 -62.63 -50.87 70.08
N ASP A 350 -63.49 -49.92 70.46
CA ASP A 350 -64.29 -49.97 71.70
C ASP A 350 -65.81 -50.12 71.45
N PHE A 351 -66.20 -50.85 70.40
CA PHE A 351 -67.62 -51.08 70.07
C PHE A 351 -68.31 -52.14 70.96
N GLN A 352 -67.56 -52.90 71.78
CA GLN A 352 -68.09 -54.08 72.49
C GLN A 352 -69.01 -53.79 73.68
N ALA A 353 -69.01 -52.57 74.21
CA ALA A 353 -69.67 -52.23 75.47
C ALA A 353 -70.95 -51.39 75.32
N LYS A 354 -71.52 -51.28 74.11
CA LYS A 354 -72.61 -50.32 73.81
C LYS A 354 -73.70 -50.91 72.94
N ASP A 355 -74.84 -50.22 72.94
CA ASP A 355 -76.02 -50.53 72.13
C ASP A 355 -75.72 -50.48 70.62
N ASP A 356 -75.89 -51.63 69.97
CA ASP A 356 -75.70 -51.85 68.53
C ASP A 356 -76.52 -50.87 67.67
N GLY A 357 -77.72 -50.50 68.12
CA GLY A 357 -78.59 -49.54 67.45
C GLY A 357 -78.01 -48.13 67.44
N SER A 358 -77.49 -47.68 68.59
CA SER A 358 -76.86 -46.37 68.75
C SER A 358 -75.60 -46.22 67.88
N ILE A 359 -74.76 -47.27 67.79
CA ILE A 359 -73.56 -47.28 66.93
C ILE A 359 -73.96 -47.17 65.44
N ALA A 360 -74.97 -47.94 65.02
CA ALA A 360 -75.48 -47.92 63.65
C ALA A 360 -75.99 -46.53 63.24
N VAL A 361 -76.74 -45.86 64.12
CA VAL A 361 -77.25 -44.50 63.89
C VAL A 361 -76.10 -43.48 63.79
N ALA A 362 -75.14 -43.52 64.71
CA ALA A 362 -74.01 -42.60 64.72
C ALA A 362 -73.10 -42.76 63.49
N LEU A 363 -72.83 -44.00 63.06
CA LEU A 363 -72.11 -44.27 61.81
C LEU A 363 -72.93 -43.86 60.58
N GLY A 364 -74.25 -44.00 60.61
CA GLY A 364 -75.15 -43.49 59.57
C GLY A 364 -75.04 -41.97 59.37
N TYR A 365 -75.09 -41.20 60.46
CA TYR A 365 -74.86 -39.75 60.42
C TYR A 365 -73.46 -39.40 59.93
N THR A 366 -72.45 -40.10 60.40
CA THR A 366 -71.05 -39.89 59.98
C THR A 366 -70.87 -40.18 58.48
N ALA A 367 -71.45 -41.27 57.98
CA ALA A 367 -71.40 -41.67 56.58
C ALA A 367 -72.09 -40.64 55.67
N HIS A 368 -73.23 -40.10 56.10
CA HIS A 368 -73.91 -39.03 55.38
C HIS A 368 -73.09 -37.74 55.36
N LEU A 369 -72.55 -37.34 56.52
CA LEU A 369 -71.70 -36.16 56.64
C LEU A 369 -70.48 -36.24 55.71
N VAL A 370 -69.77 -37.36 55.70
CA VAL A 370 -68.62 -37.59 54.79
C VAL A 370 -69.04 -37.54 53.32
N SER A 371 -70.22 -38.07 52.98
CA SER A 371 -70.75 -38.01 51.61
C SER A 371 -71.08 -36.58 51.17
N MET A 372 -71.69 -35.78 52.05
CA MET A 372 -71.99 -34.37 51.77
C MET A 372 -70.72 -33.53 51.65
N ILE A 373 -69.73 -33.78 52.50
CA ILE A 373 -68.42 -33.11 52.42
C ILE A 373 -67.74 -33.43 51.09
N SER A 374 -67.72 -34.70 50.69
CA SER A 374 -67.18 -35.12 49.39
C SER A 374 -67.88 -34.41 48.22
N PHE A 375 -69.21 -34.29 48.28
CA PHE A 375 -69.99 -33.61 47.25
C PHE A 375 -69.68 -32.11 47.17
N PHE A 376 -69.64 -31.41 48.31
CA PHE A 376 -69.34 -29.97 48.32
C PHE A 376 -67.91 -29.65 47.89
N LEU A 377 -66.95 -30.51 48.25
CA LEU A 377 -65.55 -30.34 47.87
C LEU A 377 -65.23 -30.90 46.48
N GLN A 378 -66.22 -31.51 45.80
CA GLN A 378 -66.07 -32.17 44.51
C GLN A 378 -64.92 -33.20 44.52
N VAL A 379 -64.77 -33.91 45.64
CA VAL A 379 -63.80 -34.97 45.83
C VAL A 379 -64.48 -36.31 45.61
N PRO A 380 -64.08 -37.13 44.62
CA PRO A 380 -64.57 -38.49 44.49
C PRO A 380 -63.99 -39.37 45.62
N LEU A 381 -64.86 -39.98 46.42
CA LEU A 381 -64.45 -40.93 47.46
C LEU A 381 -63.93 -42.22 46.82
N ARG A 382 -62.79 -42.72 47.32
CA ARG A 382 -62.22 -44.01 46.91
C ARG A 382 -63.15 -45.19 47.23
N TYR A 383 -63.86 -45.10 48.36
CA TYR A 383 -64.81 -46.10 48.81
C TYR A 383 -66.22 -45.50 48.81
N PRO A 384 -67.03 -45.71 47.76
CA PRO A 384 -68.35 -45.09 47.68
C PRO A 384 -69.26 -45.48 48.85
N ILE A 385 -69.96 -44.49 49.42
CA ILE A 385 -70.88 -44.67 50.54
C ILE A 385 -72.31 -44.77 49.99
N ILE A 386 -73.02 -45.82 50.37
CA ILE A 386 -74.46 -45.99 50.11
C ILE A 386 -75.20 -45.63 51.39
N HIS A 387 -75.61 -44.37 51.48
CA HIS A 387 -76.32 -43.87 52.65
C HIS A 387 -77.75 -44.43 52.71
N LYS A 388 -78.07 -45.15 53.80
CA LYS A 388 -79.39 -45.69 54.13
C LYS A 388 -79.69 -45.49 55.63
N GLY A 389 -79.34 -44.33 56.18
CA GLY A 389 -79.48 -44.04 57.61
C GLY A 389 -78.67 -45.01 58.47
N SER A 390 -79.29 -45.61 59.48
CA SER A 390 -78.66 -46.62 60.35
C SER A 390 -78.28 -47.91 59.64
N ARG A 391 -78.69 -48.12 58.38
CA ARG A 391 -78.36 -49.31 57.58
C ARG A 391 -77.41 -49.00 56.42
N SER A 392 -76.63 -47.94 56.53
CA SER A 392 -75.67 -47.51 55.51
C SER A 392 -74.60 -48.57 55.22
N THR A 393 -74.13 -48.63 53.98
CA THR A 393 -73.06 -49.55 53.55
C THR A 393 -71.98 -48.80 52.79
N ILE A 394 -70.78 -49.38 52.70
CA ILE A 394 -69.63 -48.81 51.98
C ILE A 394 -69.05 -49.84 51.01
N LYS A 395 -68.60 -49.39 49.84
CA LYS A 395 -68.10 -50.24 48.76
C LYS A 395 -66.59 -50.25 48.65
N ASP A 396 -66.00 -51.45 48.57
CA ASP A 396 -64.61 -51.63 48.15
C ASP A 396 -64.50 -52.07 46.69
N ASN A 397 -64.25 -51.08 45.82
CA ASN A 397 -63.98 -51.31 44.40
C ASN A 397 -62.48 -51.47 44.09
N ILE A 398 -61.61 -51.35 45.09
CA ILE A 398 -60.15 -51.33 44.92
C ILE A 398 -59.55 -52.71 45.19
N ASN A 399 -60.13 -53.48 46.11
CA ASN A 399 -59.64 -54.83 46.40
C ASN A 399 -60.10 -55.83 45.33
N ASP A 400 -59.15 -56.36 44.57
CA ASP A 400 -59.41 -57.32 43.49
C ASP A 400 -59.78 -58.73 43.97
N LYS A 401 -59.57 -59.03 45.26
CA LYS A 401 -59.87 -60.36 45.84
C LYS A 401 -61.35 -60.57 46.17
N LEU A 402 -62.18 -59.53 46.07
CA LEU A 402 -63.60 -59.58 46.43
C LEU A 402 -64.47 -59.81 45.18
N THR A 403 -65.46 -60.70 45.29
CA THR A 403 -66.49 -60.83 44.26
C THR A 403 -67.48 -59.67 44.32
N GLU A 404 -68.23 -59.39 43.25
CA GLU A 404 -69.14 -58.23 43.16
C GLU A 404 -70.19 -58.17 44.28
N LYS A 405 -70.60 -59.34 44.82
CA LYS A 405 -71.54 -59.45 45.94
C LYS A 405 -70.91 -59.22 47.31
N GLU A 406 -69.58 -59.32 47.43
CA GLU A 406 -68.82 -59.19 48.67
C GLU A 406 -68.16 -57.81 48.82
N ARG A 407 -68.40 -56.90 47.87
CA ARG A 407 -67.83 -55.55 47.88
C ARG A 407 -68.58 -54.57 48.78
N GLU A 408 -69.77 -54.90 49.26
CA GLU A 408 -70.57 -54.06 50.15
C GLU A 408 -70.39 -54.46 51.62
N PHE A 409 -69.84 -53.54 52.40
CA PHE A 409 -69.60 -53.73 53.83
C PHE A 409 -70.59 -52.91 54.66
N PRO A 410 -71.24 -53.49 55.68
CA PRO A 410 -72.20 -52.77 56.51
C PRO A 410 -71.48 -51.81 57.47
N LEU A 411 -72.03 -50.59 57.61
CA LEU A 411 -71.61 -49.63 58.66
C LEU A 411 -72.49 -49.74 59.91
N TYR A 412 -73.05 -50.93 60.15
CA TYR A 412 -73.86 -51.25 61.31
C TYR A 412 -73.55 -52.67 61.79
N PRO A 413 -73.55 -52.91 63.10
CA PRO A 413 -73.34 -54.25 63.63
C PRO A 413 -74.48 -55.18 63.18
N LYS A 414 -74.11 -56.36 62.68
CA LYS A 414 -75.00 -57.51 62.49
C LYS A 414 -74.42 -58.63 63.35
N GLY A 415 -75.22 -59.22 64.24
CA GLY A 415 -74.81 -60.13 65.33
C GLY A 415 -74.04 -61.42 64.98
N GLY A 416 -73.43 -61.53 63.80
CA GLY A 416 -72.48 -62.58 63.41
C GLY A 416 -71.37 -62.14 62.44
N GLU A 417 -71.35 -60.88 61.95
CA GLU A 417 -70.46 -60.41 60.87
C GLU A 417 -69.51 -59.28 61.33
N LYS A 418 -68.94 -59.41 62.52
CA LYS A 418 -68.13 -58.34 63.16
C LYS A 418 -66.93 -57.89 62.30
N LEU A 419 -66.21 -58.81 61.67
CA LEU A 419 -65.06 -58.48 60.83
C LEU A 419 -65.45 -57.64 59.60
N GLN A 420 -66.63 -57.88 59.01
CA GLN A 420 -67.12 -57.09 57.89
C GLN A 420 -67.52 -55.68 58.33
N PHE A 421 -68.10 -55.55 59.52
CA PHE A 421 -68.41 -54.26 60.13
C PHE A 421 -67.13 -53.46 60.45
N ASP A 422 -66.16 -54.07 61.14
CA ASP A 422 -64.89 -53.43 61.48
C ASP A 422 -64.14 -52.98 60.21
N TYR A 423 -64.18 -53.80 59.15
CA TYR A 423 -63.63 -53.44 57.85
C TYR A 423 -64.40 -52.28 57.18
N GLY A 424 -65.73 -52.26 57.24
CA GLY A 424 -66.54 -51.14 56.74
C GLY A 424 -66.18 -49.82 57.42
N VAL A 425 -66.05 -49.82 58.75
CA VAL A 425 -65.62 -48.63 59.53
C VAL A 425 -64.19 -48.21 59.13
N TYR A 426 -63.29 -49.17 58.92
CA TYR A 426 -61.94 -48.89 58.42
C TYR A 426 -61.95 -48.20 57.05
N LEU A 427 -62.78 -48.64 56.12
CA LEU A 427 -62.94 -48.00 54.80
C LEU A 427 -63.50 -46.58 54.91
N LEU A 428 -64.46 -46.35 55.82
CA LEU A 428 -64.98 -45.01 56.09
C LEU A 428 -63.87 -44.10 56.62
N ASN A 429 -63.02 -44.59 57.54
CA ASN A 429 -61.88 -43.85 58.04
C ASN A 429 -60.83 -43.58 56.95
N LYS A 430 -60.65 -44.48 55.99
CA LYS A 430 -59.80 -44.23 54.82
C LYS A 430 -60.34 -43.11 53.93
N ASN A 431 -61.66 -42.99 53.76
CA ASN A 431 -62.27 -41.85 53.07
C ASN A 431 -62.03 -40.54 53.83
N ILE A 432 -62.17 -40.54 55.17
CA ILE A 432 -61.89 -39.36 56.00
C ILE A 432 -60.40 -38.97 55.85
N ALA A 433 -59.49 -39.95 55.89
CA ALA A 433 -58.07 -39.72 55.69
C ALA A 433 -57.76 -39.18 54.28
N GLN A 434 -58.47 -39.65 53.25
CA GLN A 434 -58.36 -39.12 51.89
C GLN A 434 -58.76 -37.65 51.84
N LEU A 435 -59.91 -37.28 52.40
CA LEU A 435 -60.40 -35.90 52.43
C LEU A 435 -59.39 -34.98 53.13
N ARG A 436 -58.87 -35.43 54.29
CA ARG A 436 -57.80 -34.74 55.03
C ARG A 436 -56.55 -34.53 54.18
N TYR A 437 -56.07 -35.60 53.54
CA TYR A 437 -54.84 -35.56 52.74
C TYR A 437 -54.96 -34.60 51.55
N GLN A 438 -56.07 -34.63 50.81
CA GLN A 438 -56.28 -33.74 49.66
C GLN A 438 -56.33 -32.25 50.05
N HIS A 439 -56.61 -31.96 51.31
CA HIS A 439 -56.61 -30.61 51.86
C HIS A 439 -55.40 -30.33 52.78
N GLY A 440 -54.33 -31.10 52.64
CA GLY A 440 -53.05 -30.85 53.31
C GLY A 440 -53.01 -31.17 54.81
N LEU A 441 -54.01 -31.89 55.34
CA LEU A 441 -54.02 -32.37 56.72
C LEU A 441 -53.50 -33.81 56.80
N GLY A 442 -52.56 -34.07 57.72
CA GLY A 442 -52.16 -35.42 58.08
C GLY A 442 -53.24 -36.14 58.89
N THR A 443 -53.24 -37.47 58.90
CA THR A 443 -54.14 -38.28 59.74
C THR A 443 -53.30 -39.00 60.79
N PRO A 444 -53.26 -38.52 62.06
CA PRO A 444 -52.38 -39.08 63.10
C PRO A 444 -52.71 -40.52 63.47
N ASP A 445 -54.01 -40.81 63.63
CA ASP A 445 -54.51 -42.14 63.94
C ASP A 445 -55.76 -42.41 63.10
N LEU A 446 -55.71 -43.46 62.27
CA LEU A 446 -56.82 -43.84 61.40
C LEU A 446 -58.04 -44.36 62.18
N ARG A 447 -57.86 -44.85 63.41
CA ARG A 447 -58.93 -45.45 64.22
C ARG A 447 -59.89 -44.41 64.79
N GLN A 448 -59.48 -43.14 64.81
CA GLN A 448 -60.22 -42.02 65.37
C GLN A 448 -61.19 -41.41 64.34
N THR A 449 -62.41 -41.94 64.27
CA THR A 449 -63.41 -41.51 63.27
C THR A 449 -63.86 -40.05 63.46
N LEU A 450 -64.57 -39.74 64.56
CA LEU A 450 -65.08 -38.39 64.84
C LEU A 450 -63.99 -37.35 65.11
N PRO A 451 -62.89 -37.66 65.83
CA PRO A 451 -61.82 -36.68 66.05
C PRO A 451 -61.20 -36.19 64.72
N ASN A 452 -60.90 -37.11 63.80
CA ASN A 452 -60.37 -36.76 62.48
C ASN A 452 -61.38 -35.97 61.63
N LEU A 453 -62.67 -36.30 61.73
CA LEU A 453 -63.71 -35.61 60.97
C LEU A 453 -63.96 -34.20 61.52
N LYS A 454 -64.04 -34.04 62.85
CA LYS A 454 -64.16 -32.74 63.51
C LYS A 454 -62.99 -31.82 63.18
N ASN A 455 -61.76 -32.32 63.32
CA ASN A 455 -60.57 -31.56 62.97
C ASN A 455 -60.54 -31.19 61.48
N PHE A 456 -61.05 -32.05 60.59
CA PHE A 456 -61.18 -31.72 59.17
C PHE A 456 -62.18 -30.58 58.93
N MET A 457 -63.34 -30.58 59.59
CA MET A 457 -64.34 -29.51 59.44
C MET A 457 -63.83 -28.17 59.97
N GLU A 458 -63.04 -28.17 61.03
CA GLU A 458 -62.47 -26.95 61.64
C GLU A 458 -61.27 -26.40 60.85
N HIS A 459 -60.39 -27.26 60.33
CA HIS A 459 -59.09 -26.85 59.77
C HIS A 459 -58.88 -27.20 58.30
N GLY A 460 -59.73 -28.03 57.68
CA GLY A 460 -59.54 -28.57 56.33
C GLY A 460 -59.59 -27.52 55.23
N LEU A 461 -60.27 -26.39 55.44
CA LEU A 461 -60.34 -25.30 54.47
C LEU A 461 -59.68 -24.00 54.97
N MET A 462 -58.79 -24.09 55.95
CA MET A 462 -57.98 -22.94 56.35
C MET A 462 -56.99 -22.60 55.23
N VAL A 463 -57.09 -21.38 54.72
CA VAL A 463 -56.19 -20.84 53.68
C VAL A 463 -54.76 -20.89 54.20
N ARG A 464 -53.93 -21.78 53.63
CA ARG A 464 -52.48 -21.67 53.75
C ARG A 464 -52.04 -20.57 52.78
N TRP A 465 -51.56 -19.48 53.33
CA TRP A 465 -50.88 -18.41 52.59
C TRP A 465 -49.54 -18.89 52.08
#